data_AF-A0A9E4MFH6-F1
#
_entry.id   AF-A0A9E4MFH6-F1
#
_cell.length_a   1.000
_cell.length_b   1.000
_cell.length_c   1.000
_cell.angle_alpha   90.00
_cell.angle_beta   90.00
_cell.angle_gamma   90.00
#
_symmetry.space_group_name_H-M   'P 1'
#
loop_
_entity.id
_entity.type
_entity.pdbx_description
1 polymer ?
#
loop_
_entity_poly.entity_id
_entity_poly.type
_entity_poly.pdbx_seq_one_letter_code
_entity_poly.pdbx_strand_id
1 'polypeptide(L)' 'MTPIAIVGRACVLPGALSPEELWTLVAEGRVATARGPRLALGRAPGADARNEQGHRRQGHE' A
#
# COMPACT_ATOMS: atom_id res chain seq x y z
N MET A 1 -3.82 -34.62 8.56
CA MET A 1 -3.05 -33.47 8.04
C MET A 1 -2.32 -32.85 9.22
N THR A 2 -1.03 -32.53 9.08
CA THR A 2 -0.18 -32.02 10.18
C THR A 2 0.10 -30.53 9.95
N PRO A 3 0.06 -29.67 10.99
CA PRO A 3 0.33 -28.24 10.83
C PRO A 3 1.82 -27.99 10.55
N ILE A 4 2.12 -26.92 9.83
CA ILE A 4 3.47 -26.41 9.63
C ILE A 4 3.70 -25.24 10.59
N ALA A 5 4.79 -25.30 11.37
CA ALA A 5 5.17 -24.25 12.29
C ALA A 5 5.90 -23.11 11.58
N ILE A 6 5.55 -21.86 11.91
CA ILE A 6 6.34 -20.68 11.56
C ILE A 6 7.39 -20.48 12.66
N VAL A 7 8.65 -20.77 12.35
CA VAL A 7 9.76 -20.77 13.33
C VAL A 7 10.60 -19.49 13.32
N GLY A 8 10.32 -18.55 12.43
CA GLY A 8 11.04 -17.28 12.33
C GLY A 8 10.35 -16.29 11.39
N ARG A 9 10.65 -14.99 11.58
CA ARG A 9 10.14 -13.88 10.77
C ARG A 9 11.23 -12.82 10.63
N ALA A 10 11.39 -12.27 9.44
CA ALA A 10 12.26 -11.12 9.15
C ALA A 10 11.69 -10.33 7.97
N CYS A 11 11.87 -9.02 7.93
CA CYS A 11 11.44 -8.17 6.83
C CYS A 11 12.23 -6.86 6.81
N VAL A 12 12.43 -6.31 5.60
CA VAL A 12 12.86 -4.93 5.39
C VAL A 12 11.85 -4.29 4.45
N LEU A 13 11.18 -3.25 4.91
CA LEU A 13 10.05 -2.57 4.27
C LEU A 13 10.23 -1.06 4.41
N PRO A 14 9.52 -0.23 3.60
CA PRO A 14 9.56 1.22 3.81
C PRO A 14 9.08 1.55 5.23
N GLY A 15 9.89 2.29 5.98
CA GLY A 15 9.59 2.68 7.37
C GLY A 15 9.80 1.60 8.44
N ALA A 16 10.19 0.37 8.08
CA ALA A 16 10.49 -0.69 9.05
C ALA A 16 11.60 -1.64 8.53
N LEU A 17 12.76 -1.59 9.19
CA LEU A 17 13.92 -2.42 8.93
C LEU A 17 13.93 -3.71 9.78
N SER A 18 12.98 -3.84 10.72
CA SER A 18 12.76 -5.05 11.53
C SER A 18 11.26 -5.42 11.68
N PRO A 19 10.94 -6.66 12.07
CA PRO A 19 9.57 -7.06 12.43
C PRO A 19 8.96 -6.25 13.58
N GLU A 20 9.80 -5.76 14.51
CA GLU A 20 9.39 -4.96 15.67
C GLU A 20 8.99 -3.55 15.25
N GLU A 21 9.77 -2.91 14.37
CA GLU A 21 9.43 -1.60 13.79
C GLU A 21 8.14 -1.67 12.96
N LEU A 22 7.94 -2.77 12.21
CA LEU A 22 6.69 -3.02 11.50
C LEU A 22 5.49 -3.12 12.47
N TRP A 23 5.67 -3.74 13.64
CA TRP A 23 4.60 -3.85 14.62
C TRP A 23 4.22 -2.49 15.21
N THR A 24 5.18 -1.60 15.46
CA THR A 24 4.93 -0.21 15.85
C THR A 24 4.11 0.53 14.80
N LEU A 25 4.46 0.43 13.51
CA LEU A 25 3.69 1.07 12.42
C LEU A 25 2.24 0.59 12.37
N VAL A 26 2.01 -0.71 12.58
CA VAL A 26 0.65 -1.31 12.60
C VAL A 26 -0.14 -0.83 13.81
N ALA A 27 0.48 -0.80 15.00
CA ALA A 27 -0.15 -0.31 16.22
C ALA A 27 -0.50 1.20 16.15
N GLU A 28 0.34 2.00 15.48
CA GLU A 28 0.11 3.42 15.20
C GLU A 28 -0.89 3.66 14.03
N GLY A 29 -1.34 2.61 13.33
CA GLY A 29 -2.24 2.72 12.18
C GLY A 29 -1.63 3.45 10.97
N ARG A 30 -0.30 3.47 10.85
CA ARG A 30 0.41 4.30 9.87
C ARG A 30 0.51 3.68 8.48
N VAL A 31 0.26 4.49 7.47
CA VAL A 31 0.55 4.14 6.07
C VAL A 31 2.04 4.35 5.78
N ALA A 32 2.74 3.26 5.48
CA ALA A 32 4.17 3.25 5.15
C ALA A 32 4.41 2.96 3.66
N THR A 33 3.67 3.62 2.77
CA THR A 33 3.85 3.51 1.31
C THR A 33 4.72 4.64 0.79
N ALA A 34 5.81 4.31 0.09
CA ALA A 34 6.63 5.29 -0.63
C ALA A 34 6.24 5.35 -2.11
N ARG A 35 6.42 6.51 -2.75
CA ARG A 35 6.49 6.58 -4.22
C ARG A 35 7.71 5.78 -4.64
N GLY A 36 7.53 4.79 -5.52
CA GLY A 36 8.65 4.02 -6.07
C GLY A 36 9.69 4.93 -6.74
N PRO A 37 10.98 4.54 -6.78
CA PRO A 37 12.02 5.33 -7.44
C PRO A 37 11.60 5.70 -8.87
N ARG A 38 11.93 6.92 -9.32
CA ARG A 38 11.60 7.41 -10.68
C ARG A 38 12.13 6.49 -11.80
N LEU A 39 13.14 5.66 -11.50
CA LEU A 39 13.80 4.74 -12.41
C LEU A 39 13.38 3.27 -12.20
N ALA A 40 12.48 2.96 -11.26
CA ALA A 40 12.30 1.60 -10.73
C ALA A 40 11.76 0.56 -11.73
N LEU A 41 10.95 1.00 -12.69
CA LEU A 41 10.48 0.28 -13.90
C LEU A 41 9.72 1.34 -14.74
N GLY A 42 9.99 1.43 -16.04
CA GLY A 42 9.63 2.61 -16.84
C GLY A 42 8.15 2.80 -17.21
N ARG A 43 7.34 3.42 -16.33
CA ARG A 43 6.14 4.19 -16.71
C ARG A 43 5.80 5.26 -15.66
N ALA A 44 5.47 6.47 -16.11
CA ALA A 44 5.21 7.66 -15.29
C ALA A 44 3.70 8.05 -15.31
N PRO A 45 3.25 9.17 -14.68
CA PRO A 45 1.84 9.37 -14.32
C PRO A 45 0.92 9.69 -15.52
N GLY A 46 -0.39 9.51 -15.32
CA GLY A 46 -1.45 9.78 -16.31
C GLY A 46 -2.27 8.54 -16.75
N ALA A 47 -2.33 7.48 -15.93
CA ALA A 47 -2.79 6.17 -16.37
C ALA A 47 -4.31 6.04 -16.65
N ASP A 48 -5.20 6.78 -15.97
CA ASP A 48 -6.60 6.96 -16.42
C ASP A 48 -7.27 8.19 -15.77
N ALA A 49 -7.47 9.26 -16.54
CA ALA A 49 -8.16 10.47 -16.10
C ALA A 49 -9.68 10.42 -16.43
N ARG A 50 -10.31 9.25 -16.22
CA ARG A 50 -11.58 8.88 -16.90
C ARG A 50 -12.78 8.65 -15.96
N ASN A 51 -12.67 8.96 -14.67
CA ASN A 51 -13.70 8.67 -13.67
C ASN A 51 -14.49 9.88 -13.14
N GLU A 52 -14.20 11.12 -13.56
CA GLU A 52 -14.81 12.32 -12.95
C GLU A 52 -16.16 12.78 -13.56
N GLN A 53 -16.61 12.22 -14.69
CA GLN A 53 -17.75 12.76 -15.45
C GLN A 53 -19.05 11.94 -15.36
N GLY A 54 -19.09 10.86 -14.57
CA GLY A 54 -20.20 9.91 -14.55
C GLY A 54 -21.44 10.29 -13.69
N HIS A 55 -21.34 11.24 -12.75
CA HIS A 55 -22.35 11.40 -11.69
C HIS A 55 -23.04 12.77 -11.63
N ARG A 56 -23.01 13.57 -12.71
CA ARG A 56 -23.82 14.81 -12.80
C ARG A 56 -25.22 14.55 -13.39
N ARG A 57 -25.92 13.61 -12.75
CA ARG A 57 -27.37 13.32 -12.76
C ARG A 57 -27.68 12.54 -11.46
N GLN A 58 -28.83 12.66 -10.80
CA GLN A 58 -29.97 13.61 -10.88
C GLN A 58 -30.65 13.58 -9.48
N GLY A 59 -31.60 14.43 -9.11
CA GLY A 59 -32.43 15.39 -9.84
C GLY A 59 -33.91 15.11 -9.56
N HIS A 60 -34.43 15.63 -8.45
CA HIS A 60 -35.85 15.98 -8.25
C HIS A 60 -36.01 16.79 -6.94
N GLU A 61 -36.70 17.93 -7.04
CA GLU A 61 -37.57 18.48 -5.97
C GLU A 61 -39.00 17.94 -6.19
#